data_AF-A0A2I2DVX8-F1
#
_entry.id   AF-A0A2I2DVX8-F1
#
_cell.length_a   1.000
_cell.length_b   1.000
_cell.length_c   1.000
_cell.angle_alpha   90.00
_cell.angle_beta   90.00
_cell.angle_gamma   90.00
#
_symmetry.space_group_name_H-M   'P 1'
#
loop_
_entity.id
_entity.type
_entity.pdbx_description
1 polymer ?
#
loop_
_entity_poly.entity_id
_entity_poly.type
_entity_poly.pdbx_seq_one_letter_code
_entity_poly.pdbx_strand_id
1 'polypeptide(L)'
;MAKNFLETFLQNYMVPILMLLLLVLVIIIVYHRLRFVYLSYRKRQYHIKISDALTELTFSGYEGELLKAEVAKFKSRFPYHKKWFRRLLLSSVLDLSLNLKGDLIYQVREIYMAFELHKYSLKLIKHPYWNIKCIGINHFQAMNFVHGQKYIKSYITSKNVILRSNAYIAHLYLTTESFDSLVDYPNPLSRVNMYKVIDVLYMKHDTIPKNIASWLEAKNESIVILGLKIMVFYNYIAAPEKIMSLLDHEQIRIREEAILSIGELFLIDAEEALHSQFDKEEKLLKIEILKSLAVIGSETSVSFITNVLKRNHLDKDVKMELLRSLKSIDNQYYDTRFILDLEIDRMKAHLNCAYL
;
A
#
# COMPACT_ATOMS: atom_id res chain seq x y z
N MET A 1 -23.07 66.70 12.89
CA MET A 1 -23.68 66.03 14.06
C MET A 1 -23.60 64.50 13.96
N ALA A 2 -23.96 63.86 12.84
CA ALA A 2 -23.85 62.40 12.66
C ALA A 2 -22.42 61.84 12.75
N LYS A 3 -21.40 62.59 12.31
CA LYS A 3 -19.99 62.18 12.36
C LYS A 3 -19.47 62.01 13.79
N ASN A 4 -19.82 62.94 14.69
CA ASN A 4 -19.45 62.87 16.11
C ASN A 4 -20.15 61.73 16.84
N PHE A 5 -21.39 61.40 16.47
CA PHE A 5 -22.11 60.26 17.05
C PHE A 5 -21.47 58.92 16.63
N LEU A 6 -21.11 58.78 15.35
CA LEU A 6 -20.45 57.57 14.86
C LEU A 6 -19.06 57.39 15.51
N GLU A 7 -18.27 58.46 15.62
CA GLU A 7 -16.94 58.42 16.25
C GLU A 7 -17.04 58.08 17.75
N THR A 8 -17.96 58.70 18.48
CA THR A 8 -18.19 58.39 19.90
C THR A 8 -18.73 56.98 20.11
N PHE A 9 -19.61 56.49 19.23
CA PHE A 9 -20.11 55.12 19.28
C PHE A 9 -19.01 54.09 19.00
N LEU A 10 -18.19 54.33 17.98
CA LEU A 10 -17.07 53.45 17.62
C LEU A 10 -16.03 53.38 18.76
N GLN A 11 -15.66 54.52 19.33
CA GLN A 11 -14.66 54.60 20.38
C GLN A 11 -15.14 54.02 21.72
N ASN A 12 -16.38 54.31 22.13
CA ASN A 12 -16.86 53.95 23.45
C ASN A 12 -17.44 52.54 23.54
N TYR A 13 -17.91 51.96 22.42
CA TYR A 13 -18.58 50.65 22.42
C TYR A 13 -17.88 49.63 21.53
N MET A 14 -17.59 49.94 20.26
CA MET A 14 -17.03 48.95 19.33
C MET A 14 -15.59 48.57 19.67
N VAL A 15 -14.72 49.55 19.98
CA VAL A 15 -13.32 49.28 20.33
C VAL A 15 -13.20 48.44 21.62
N PRO A 16 -13.90 48.74 22.73
CA PRO A 16 -13.87 47.90 23.93
C PRO A 16 -14.41 46.48 23.70
N ILE A 17 -15.47 46.32 22.92
CA ILE A 17 -16.02 45.00 22.58
C ILE A 17 -15.00 44.18 21.78
N LEU A 18 -14.34 44.79 20.80
CA LEU A 18 -13.33 44.11 20.00
C LEU A 18 -12.09 43.74 20.84
N MET A 19 -11.67 44.62 21.75
CA MET A 19 -10.60 44.34 22.71
C MET A 19 -10.96 43.20 23.68
N LEU A 20 -12.21 43.16 24.17
CA LEU A 20 -12.72 42.06 25.00
C LEU A 20 -12.71 40.74 24.24
N LEU A 21 -13.19 40.74 22.99
CA LEU A 21 -13.22 39.55 22.14
C LEU A 21 -11.80 39.04 21.87
N LEU A 22 -10.86 39.94 21.58
CA LEU A 22 -9.45 39.60 21.40
C LEU A 22 -8.86 39.01 22.68
N LEU A 23 -9.15 39.58 23.84
CA LEU A 23 -8.70 39.06 25.14
C LEU A 23 -9.26 37.65 25.41
N VAL A 24 -10.54 37.40 25.13
CA VAL A 24 -11.16 36.08 25.25
C VAL A 24 -10.49 35.07 24.31
N LEU A 25 -10.22 35.43 23.05
CA LEU A 25 -9.51 34.57 22.10
C LEU A 25 -8.10 34.23 22.60
N VAL A 26 -7.37 35.21 23.11
CA VAL A 26 -6.03 34.98 23.69
C VAL A 26 -6.10 34.01 24.87
N ILE A 27 -7.05 34.18 25.79
CA ILE A 27 -7.24 33.28 26.93
C ILE A 27 -7.55 31.85 26.46
N ILE A 28 -8.43 31.68 25.47
CA ILE A 28 -8.78 30.37 24.89
C ILE A 28 -7.54 29.71 24.29
N ILE A 29 -6.76 30.44 23.47
CA ILE A 29 -5.54 29.91 22.85
C ILE A 29 -4.51 29.50 23.90
N VAL A 30 -4.27 30.34 24.90
CA VAL A 30 -3.32 30.06 25.99
C VAL A 30 -3.78 28.84 26.80
N TYR A 31 -5.07 28.77 27.16
CA TYR A 31 -5.64 27.61 27.85
C TYR A 31 -5.47 26.31 27.04
N HIS A 32 -5.80 26.34 25.75
CA HIS A 32 -5.63 25.18 24.88
C HIS A 32 -4.17 24.77 24.73
N ARG A 33 -3.25 25.73 24.61
CA ARG A 33 -1.81 25.47 24.52
C ARG A 33 -1.26 24.86 25.81
N LEU A 34 -1.58 25.44 26.97
CA LEU A 34 -1.16 24.92 28.27
C LEU A 34 -1.71 23.50 28.50
N ARG A 35 -3.01 23.29 28.21
CA ARG A 35 -3.64 21.97 28.29
C ARG A 35 -2.99 20.96 27.34
N PHE A 36 -2.68 21.36 26.11
CA PHE A 36 -1.99 20.52 25.14
C PHE A 36 -0.60 20.13 25.64
N VAL A 37 0.21 21.10 26.08
CA VAL A 37 1.57 20.85 26.60
C VAL A 37 1.52 19.90 27.81
N TYR A 38 0.63 20.17 28.77
CA TYR A 38 0.46 19.31 29.95
C TYR A 38 0.04 17.89 29.58
N LEU A 39 -0.94 17.73 28.70
CA LEU A 39 -1.39 16.41 28.24
C LEU A 39 -0.32 15.68 27.43
N SER A 40 0.44 16.39 26.59
CA SER A 40 1.51 15.81 25.78
C SER A 40 2.67 15.34 26.66
N TYR A 41 3.07 16.14 27.66
CA TYR A 41 4.06 15.73 28.65
C TYR A 41 3.62 14.49 29.42
N ARG A 42 2.37 14.51 29.93
CA ARG A 42 1.78 13.38 30.65
C ARG A 42 1.70 12.13 29.78
N LYS A 43 1.28 12.25 28.52
CA LYS A 43 1.25 11.13 27.56
C LYS A 43 2.64 10.53 27.36
N ARG A 44 3.69 11.35 27.21
CA ARG A 44 5.07 10.86 27.05
C ARG A 44 5.52 10.04 28.27
N GLN A 45 5.25 10.53 29.47
CA GLN A 45 5.56 9.82 30.71
C GLN A 45 4.83 8.48 30.83
N TYR A 46 3.53 8.43 30.49
CA TYR A 46 2.80 7.17 30.48
C TYR A 46 3.16 6.26 29.32
N HIS A 47 3.58 6.80 28.18
CA HIS A 47 4.02 6.00 27.04
C HIS A 47 5.21 5.13 27.42
N ILE A 48 6.21 5.68 28.12
CA ILE A 48 7.35 4.91 28.63
C ILE A 48 6.86 3.79 29.56
N LYS A 49 6.03 4.11 30.55
CA LYS A 49 5.50 3.13 31.51
C LYS A 49 4.62 2.06 30.87
N ILE A 50 3.85 2.42 29.83
CA ILE A 50 3.06 1.49 29.04
C ILE A 50 4.01 0.58 28.25
N SER A 51 5.04 1.14 27.62
CA SER A 51 6.03 0.38 26.87
C SER A 51 6.72 -0.66 27.75
N ASP A 52 7.19 -0.25 28.93
CA ASP A 52 7.85 -1.17 29.88
C ASP A 52 6.92 -2.32 30.28
N ALA A 53 5.67 -2.00 30.63
CA ALA A 53 4.68 -3.00 31.01
C ALA A 53 4.27 -3.90 29.84
N LEU A 54 4.14 -3.36 28.62
CA LEU A 54 3.82 -4.18 27.45
C LEU A 54 4.98 -5.11 27.10
N THR A 55 6.23 -4.66 27.21
CA THR A 55 7.40 -5.52 27.06
C THR A 55 7.36 -6.66 28.06
N GLU A 56 7.19 -6.37 29.35
CA GLU A 56 7.08 -7.39 30.39
C GLU A 56 5.94 -8.38 30.08
N LEU A 57 4.73 -7.90 29.82
CA LEU A 57 3.58 -8.75 29.49
C LEU A 57 3.78 -9.60 28.23
N THR A 58 4.56 -9.11 27.26
CA THR A 58 4.81 -9.80 25.98
C THR A 58 5.88 -10.88 26.12
N PHE A 59 6.90 -10.66 26.95
CA PHE A 59 8.05 -11.58 27.05
C PHE A 59 8.04 -12.48 28.30
N SER A 60 7.23 -12.19 29.31
CA SER A 60 7.17 -12.99 30.54
C SER A 60 6.38 -14.30 30.44
N GLY A 61 5.79 -14.62 29.28
CA GLY A 61 5.06 -15.88 29.06
C GLY A 61 3.77 -16.00 29.87
N TYR A 62 3.14 -14.88 30.25
CA TYR A 62 1.88 -14.91 30.98
C TYR A 62 0.72 -15.34 30.08
N GLU A 63 -0.01 -16.37 30.50
CA GLU A 63 -1.16 -16.89 29.77
C GLU A 63 -2.42 -16.97 30.66
N GLY A 64 -3.59 -16.98 30.03
CA GLY A 64 -4.87 -17.24 30.69
C GLY A 64 -5.15 -16.33 31.90
N GLU A 65 -5.42 -16.95 33.06
CA GLU A 65 -5.77 -16.23 34.29
C GLU A 65 -4.60 -15.40 34.86
N LEU A 66 -3.35 -15.83 34.67
CA LEU A 66 -2.18 -15.08 35.12
C LEU A 66 -2.07 -13.75 34.35
N LEU A 67 -2.25 -13.80 33.03
CA LEU A 67 -2.28 -12.58 32.21
C LEU A 67 -3.41 -11.64 32.64
N LYS A 68 -4.61 -12.17 32.91
CA LYS A 68 -5.74 -11.35 33.40
C LYS A 68 -5.44 -10.70 34.75
N ALA A 69 -4.77 -11.42 35.66
CA ALA A 69 -4.38 -10.90 36.96
C ALA A 69 -3.36 -9.76 36.83
N GLU A 70 -2.33 -9.90 36.00
CA GLU A 70 -1.35 -8.84 35.75
C GLU A 70 -1.98 -7.63 35.07
N VAL A 71 -2.88 -7.85 34.11
CA VAL A 71 -3.65 -6.77 33.50
C VAL A 71 -4.55 -6.07 34.51
N ALA A 72 -5.14 -6.77 35.47
CA ALA A 72 -5.93 -6.18 36.54
C ALA A 72 -5.06 -5.31 37.48
N LYS A 73 -3.87 -5.79 37.86
CA LYS A 73 -2.86 -5.01 38.62
C LYS A 73 -2.43 -3.76 37.85
N PHE A 74 -2.21 -3.86 36.55
CA PHE A 74 -1.92 -2.70 35.72
C PHE A 74 -3.09 -1.70 35.72
N LYS A 75 -4.33 -2.18 35.53
CA LYS A 75 -5.54 -1.34 35.50
C LYS A 75 -5.77 -0.61 36.82
N SER A 76 -5.38 -1.17 37.97
CA SER A 76 -5.51 -0.51 39.28
C SER A 76 -4.42 0.55 39.52
N ARG A 77 -3.19 0.33 39.01
CA ARG A 77 -2.06 1.27 39.13
C ARG A 77 -2.17 2.49 38.23
N PHE A 78 -2.84 2.37 37.08
CA PHE A 78 -2.87 3.39 36.04
C PHE A 78 -4.28 3.96 35.77
N PRO A 79 -4.42 5.17 35.20
CA PRO A 79 -5.72 5.82 34.98
C PRO A 79 -6.49 5.22 33.78
N TYR A 80 -6.71 3.89 33.78
CA TYR A 80 -7.33 3.15 32.68
C TYR A 80 -8.77 3.59 32.38
N HIS A 81 -9.49 4.16 33.35
CA HIS A 81 -10.82 4.72 33.11
C HIS A 81 -10.82 5.93 32.14
N LYS A 82 -9.70 6.66 32.03
CA LYS A 82 -9.60 7.85 31.16
C LYS A 82 -9.49 7.45 29.68
N LYS A 83 -10.32 8.08 28.83
CA LYS A 83 -10.33 7.83 27.38
C LYS A 83 -8.97 8.07 26.71
N TRP A 84 -8.25 9.13 27.10
CA TRP A 84 -6.94 9.44 26.53
C TRP A 84 -5.88 8.38 26.85
N PHE A 85 -5.95 7.77 28.04
CA PHE A 85 -5.01 6.74 28.46
C PHE A 85 -5.28 5.43 27.72
N ARG A 86 -6.55 5.00 27.61
CA ARG A 86 -6.91 3.81 26.81
C ARG A 86 -6.52 3.93 25.35
N ARG A 87 -6.65 5.14 24.78
CA ARG A 87 -6.20 5.41 23.41
C ARG A 87 -4.68 5.30 23.28
N LEU A 88 -3.94 5.82 24.26
CA LEU A 88 -2.48 5.70 24.29
C LEU A 88 -2.03 4.24 24.43
N LEU A 89 -2.66 3.48 25.34
CA LEU A 89 -2.40 2.06 25.48
C LEU A 89 -2.71 1.31 24.18
N LEU A 90 -3.88 1.56 23.58
CA LEU A 90 -4.25 0.93 22.31
C LEU A 90 -3.27 1.24 21.19
N SER A 91 -2.82 2.50 21.04
CA SER A 91 -1.80 2.83 20.04
C SER A 91 -0.51 2.05 20.31
N SER A 92 -0.03 1.99 21.56
CA SER A 92 1.18 1.24 21.88
C SER A 92 1.06 -0.26 21.63
N VAL A 93 -0.11 -0.88 21.90
CA VAL A 93 -0.32 -2.31 21.58
C VAL A 93 -0.39 -2.52 20.06
N LEU A 94 -1.01 -1.62 19.30
CA LEU A 94 -1.05 -1.69 17.84
C LEU A 94 0.36 -1.53 17.25
N ASP A 95 1.12 -0.54 17.71
CA ASP A 95 2.51 -0.32 17.30
C ASP A 95 3.36 -1.55 17.59
N LEU A 96 3.17 -2.19 18.75
CA LEU A 96 3.84 -3.44 19.07
C LEU A 96 3.45 -4.58 18.11
N SER A 97 2.16 -4.72 17.78
CA SER A 97 1.69 -5.76 16.86
C SER A 97 2.27 -5.63 15.44
N LEU A 98 2.55 -4.41 14.99
CA LEU A 98 3.11 -4.15 13.66
C LEU A 98 4.63 -4.38 13.59
N ASN A 99 5.33 -4.29 14.73
CA ASN A 99 6.78 -4.39 14.80
C ASN A 99 7.29 -5.78 15.22
N LEU A 100 6.42 -6.63 15.76
CA LEU A 100 6.78 -8.00 16.16
C LEU A 100 6.50 -9.01 15.05
N LYS A 101 7.28 -10.09 15.04
CA LYS A 101 7.16 -11.22 14.10
C LYS A 101 7.10 -12.54 14.88
N GLY A 102 6.58 -13.58 14.22
CA GLY A 102 6.48 -14.92 14.80
C GLY A 102 5.43 -15.02 15.92
N ASP A 103 5.67 -15.91 16.87
CA ASP A 103 4.67 -16.31 17.87
C ASP A 103 4.28 -15.20 18.85
N LEU A 104 5.13 -14.18 19.00
CA LEU A 104 4.85 -13.02 19.86
C LEU A 104 3.61 -12.22 19.41
N ILE A 105 3.22 -12.32 18.13
CA ILE A 105 2.00 -11.67 17.63
C ILE A 105 0.76 -12.24 18.35
N TYR A 106 0.75 -13.53 18.69
CA TYR A 106 -0.35 -14.14 19.45
C TYR A 106 -0.41 -13.59 20.87
N GLN A 107 0.75 -13.44 21.52
CA GLN A 107 0.80 -12.86 22.87
C GLN A 107 0.29 -11.42 22.90
N VAL A 108 0.66 -10.58 21.92
CA VAL A 108 0.12 -9.21 21.80
C VAL A 108 -1.40 -9.20 21.61
N ARG A 109 -1.94 -10.16 20.87
CA ARG A 109 -3.39 -10.33 20.70
C ARG A 109 -4.07 -10.70 22.00
N GLU A 110 -3.48 -11.58 22.80
CA GLU A 110 -4.01 -11.93 24.13
C GLU A 110 -3.97 -10.73 25.09
N ILE A 111 -2.90 -9.93 25.06
CA ILE A 111 -2.82 -8.67 25.81
C ILE A 111 -3.94 -7.70 25.38
N TYR A 112 -4.15 -7.55 24.06
CA TYR A 112 -5.25 -6.74 23.51
C TYR A 112 -6.63 -7.20 24.00
N MET A 113 -6.83 -8.52 24.12
CA MET A 113 -8.06 -9.11 24.63
C MET A 113 -8.22 -8.92 26.14
N ALA A 114 -7.18 -9.18 26.93
CA ALA A 114 -7.18 -9.02 28.39
C ALA A 114 -7.40 -7.55 28.82
N PHE A 115 -6.82 -6.59 28.08
CA PHE A 115 -7.13 -5.18 28.26
C PHE A 115 -8.51 -4.75 27.74
N GLU A 116 -9.29 -5.66 27.16
CA GLU A 116 -10.61 -5.40 26.57
C GLU A 116 -10.62 -4.33 25.47
N LEU A 117 -9.49 -4.13 24.80
CA LEU A 117 -9.34 -3.10 23.77
C LEU A 117 -10.15 -3.43 22.51
N HIS A 118 -10.42 -4.71 22.25
CA HIS A 118 -11.35 -5.18 21.23
C HIS A 118 -12.75 -4.57 21.38
N LYS A 119 -13.25 -4.39 22.62
CA LYS A 119 -14.55 -3.76 22.88
C LYS A 119 -14.55 -2.29 22.45
N TYR A 120 -13.44 -1.59 22.64
CA TYR A 120 -13.29 -0.21 22.18
C TYR A 120 -13.26 -0.13 20.65
N SER A 121 -12.48 -1.01 20.00
CA SER A 121 -12.41 -1.08 18.54
C SER A 121 -13.77 -1.41 17.91
N LEU A 122 -14.54 -2.32 18.52
CA LEU A 122 -15.91 -2.62 18.09
C LEU A 122 -16.83 -1.39 18.18
N LYS A 123 -16.69 -0.56 19.22
CA LYS A 123 -17.44 0.71 19.32
C LYS A 123 -17.11 1.66 18.18
N LEU A 124 -15.85 1.68 17.71
CA LEU A 124 -15.46 2.48 16.54
C LEU A 124 -16.09 1.94 15.25
N ILE A 125 -16.09 0.61 15.05
CA ILE A 125 -16.72 -0.05 13.89
C ILE A 125 -18.22 0.23 13.83
N LYS A 126 -18.89 0.32 14.98
CA LYS A 126 -20.33 0.63 15.08
C LYS A 126 -20.64 2.13 15.00
N HIS A 127 -19.64 3.00 14.92
CA HIS A 127 -19.84 4.45 14.84
C HIS A 127 -20.58 4.84 13.54
N PRO A 128 -21.45 5.87 13.53
CA PRO A 128 -22.15 6.30 12.31
C PRO A 128 -21.20 6.80 11.21
N TYR A 129 -20.19 7.60 11.55
CA TYR A 129 -19.24 8.12 10.55
C TYR A 129 -18.27 7.05 10.02
N TRP A 130 -18.22 6.95 8.68
CA TRP A 130 -17.43 5.96 7.95
C TRP A 130 -15.93 6.00 8.31
N ASN A 131 -15.35 7.19 8.50
CA ASN A 131 -13.94 7.36 8.82
C ASN A 131 -13.59 6.76 10.19
N ILE A 132 -14.49 6.87 11.16
CA ILE A 132 -14.31 6.26 12.48
C ILE A 132 -14.48 4.75 12.41
N LYS A 133 -15.38 4.24 11.55
CA LYS A 133 -15.48 2.80 11.29
C LYS A 133 -14.15 2.25 10.76
N CYS A 134 -13.55 2.92 9.77
CA CYS A 134 -12.26 2.50 9.20
C CYS A 134 -11.15 2.38 10.25
N ILE A 135 -11.10 3.30 11.22
CA ILE A 135 -10.13 3.21 12.34
C ILE A 135 -10.34 1.91 13.12
N GLY A 136 -11.58 1.60 13.49
CA GLY A 136 -11.89 0.37 14.21
C GLY A 136 -11.60 -0.90 13.41
N ILE A 137 -11.89 -0.89 12.10
CA ILE A 137 -11.59 -1.98 11.18
C ILE A 137 -10.07 -2.21 11.11
N ASN A 138 -9.28 -1.14 10.98
CA ASN A 138 -7.82 -1.22 10.97
C ASN A 138 -7.26 -1.79 12.27
N HIS A 139 -7.87 -1.51 13.42
CA HIS A 139 -7.43 -2.12 14.69
C HIS A 139 -7.63 -3.64 14.68
N PHE A 140 -8.77 -4.13 14.16
CA PHE A 140 -9.00 -5.57 14.03
C PHE A 140 -8.03 -6.20 13.03
N GLN A 141 -7.77 -5.54 11.91
CA GLN A 141 -6.79 -5.98 10.92
C GLN A 141 -5.37 -6.09 11.53
N ALA A 142 -4.88 -5.02 12.17
CA ALA A 142 -3.53 -4.99 12.77
C ALA A 142 -3.34 -6.06 13.85
N MET A 143 -4.40 -6.37 14.61
CA MET A 143 -4.38 -7.42 15.63
C MET A 143 -4.60 -8.83 15.09
N ASN A 144 -4.84 -8.97 13.77
CA ASN A 144 -5.33 -10.20 13.15
C ASN A 144 -6.49 -10.84 13.96
N PHE A 145 -7.46 -10.00 14.35
CA PHE A 145 -8.57 -10.39 15.21
C PHE A 145 -9.68 -11.07 14.39
N VAL A 146 -9.50 -12.37 14.10
CA VAL A 146 -10.37 -13.18 13.22
C VAL A 146 -11.86 -13.10 13.61
N HIS A 147 -12.19 -13.16 14.90
CA HIS A 147 -13.58 -13.01 15.38
C HIS A 147 -14.23 -11.66 15.03
N GLY A 148 -13.42 -10.66 14.66
CA GLY A 148 -13.84 -9.36 14.18
C GLY A 148 -14.54 -9.38 12.82
N GLN A 149 -14.28 -10.41 12.00
CA GLN A 149 -14.75 -10.50 10.61
C GLN A 149 -16.28 -10.38 10.49
N LYS A 150 -17.03 -10.98 11.42
CA LYS A 150 -18.51 -10.89 11.45
C LYS A 150 -19.04 -9.47 11.56
N TYR A 151 -18.28 -8.56 12.18
CA TYR A 151 -18.65 -7.16 12.29
C TYR A 151 -18.25 -6.32 11.08
N ILE A 152 -17.34 -6.84 10.24
CA ILE A 152 -16.81 -6.15 9.05
C ILE A 152 -17.59 -6.55 7.79
N LYS A 153 -18.11 -7.78 7.72
CA LYS A 153 -18.76 -8.36 6.53
C LYS A 153 -19.81 -7.44 5.90
N SER A 154 -20.65 -6.77 6.69
CA SER A 154 -21.67 -5.84 6.15
C SER A 154 -21.10 -4.61 5.42
N TYR A 155 -19.84 -4.24 5.68
CA TYR A 155 -19.20 -3.06 5.09
C TYR A 155 -18.47 -3.34 3.79
N ILE A 156 -18.22 -4.61 3.44
CA ILE A 156 -17.55 -4.99 2.16
C ILE A 156 -18.39 -4.63 0.93
N THR A 157 -19.69 -4.36 1.12
CA THR A 157 -20.64 -3.90 0.09
C THR A 157 -21.13 -2.47 0.35
N SER A 158 -20.46 -1.73 1.23
CA SER A 158 -20.82 -0.35 1.57
C SER A 158 -20.83 0.56 0.33
N LYS A 159 -21.80 1.48 0.26
CA LYS A 159 -21.83 2.53 -0.79
C LYS A 159 -20.61 3.45 -0.72
N ASN A 160 -20.11 3.73 0.49
CA ASN A 160 -18.91 4.54 0.67
C ASN A 160 -17.67 3.74 0.22
N VAL A 161 -17.01 4.22 -0.84
CA VAL A 161 -15.88 3.54 -1.49
C VAL A 161 -14.71 3.30 -0.53
N ILE A 162 -14.37 4.29 0.31
CA ILE A 162 -13.24 4.19 1.24
C ILE A 162 -13.53 3.13 2.31
N LEU A 163 -14.72 3.17 2.90
CA LEU A 163 -15.15 2.17 3.88
C LEU A 163 -15.24 0.77 3.26
N ARG A 164 -15.80 0.67 2.05
CA ARG A 164 -15.92 -0.58 1.31
C ARG A 164 -14.57 -1.23 1.08
N SER A 165 -13.65 -0.44 0.53
CA SER A 165 -12.29 -0.86 0.25
C SER A 165 -11.54 -1.25 1.53
N ASN A 166 -11.64 -0.46 2.60
CA ASN A 166 -11.01 -0.76 3.88
C ASN A 166 -11.57 -2.04 4.52
N ALA A 167 -12.89 -2.20 4.50
CA ALA A 167 -13.56 -3.38 5.00
C ALA A 167 -13.19 -4.65 4.21
N TYR A 168 -13.09 -4.53 2.88
CA TYR A 168 -12.70 -5.65 2.02
C TYR A 168 -11.27 -6.13 2.33
N ILE A 169 -10.30 -5.22 2.40
CA ILE A 169 -8.92 -5.58 2.75
C ILE A 169 -8.86 -6.20 4.14
N ALA A 170 -9.49 -5.60 5.15
CA ALA A 170 -9.53 -6.18 6.47
C ALA A 170 -10.22 -7.56 6.48
N HIS A 171 -11.26 -7.76 5.67
CA HIS A 171 -11.91 -9.06 5.53
C HIS A 171 -10.94 -10.11 4.97
N LEU A 172 -10.12 -9.76 3.97
CA LEU A 172 -9.09 -10.64 3.42
C LEU A 172 -7.99 -10.99 4.44
N TYR A 173 -7.52 -10.02 5.23
CA TYR A 173 -6.60 -10.30 6.33
C TYR A 173 -7.19 -11.29 7.34
N LEU A 174 -8.48 -11.14 7.67
CA LEU A 174 -9.12 -11.86 8.77
C LEU A 174 -9.83 -13.16 8.36
N THR A 175 -9.99 -13.44 7.07
CA THR A 175 -10.68 -14.65 6.60
C THR A 175 -9.84 -15.90 6.78
N THR A 176 -10.47 -17.04 7.02
CA THR A 176 -9.83 -18.37 6.94
C THR A 176 -10.22 -19.10 5.65
N GLU A 177 -11.04 -18.46 4.80
CA GLU A 177 -11.49 -18.99 3.53
C GLU A 177 -10.41 -18.79 2.45
N SER A 178 -10.45 -19.63 1.40
CA SER A 178 -9.56 -19.51 0.23
C SER A 178 -9.74 -18.17 -0.48
N PHE A 179 -8.67 -17.70 -1.12
CA PHE A 179 -8.68 -16.51 -1.95
C PHE A 179 -9.27 -16.75 -3.35
N ASP A 180 -9.70 -17.97 -3.68
CA ASP A 180 -10.22 -18.30 -5.02
C ASP A 180 -11.41 -17.40 -5.43
N SER A 181 -12.21 -16.92 -4.48
CA SER A 181 -13.36 -16.04 -4.74
C SER A 181 -13.00 -14.61 -5.15
N LEU A 182 -11.71 -14.22 -5.08
CA LEU A 182 -11.29 -12.86 -5.47
C LEU A 182 -11.53 -12.58 -6.95
N VAL A 183 -11.58 -13.63 -7.79
CA VAL A 183 -11.88 -13.53 -9.22
C VAL A 183 -13.19 -12.81 -9.49
N ASP A 184 -14.18 -12.99 -8.60
CA ASP A 184 -15.53 -12.43 -8.73
C ASP A 184 -15.66 -11.03 -8.09
N TYR A 185 -14.58 -10.46 -7.54
CA TYR A 185 -14.67 -9.17 -6.85
C TYR A 185 -14.99 -8.03 -7.84
N PRO A 186 -16.13 -7.33 -7.70
CA PRO A 186 -16.62 -6.46 -8.76
C PRO A 186 -16.05 -5.04 -8.73
N ASN A 187 -15.28 -4.66 -7.70
CA ASN A 187 -14.82 -3.28 -7.53
C ASN A 187 -13.32 -3.13 -7.81
N PRO A 188 -12.87 -2.02 -8.40
CA PRO A 188 -11.45 -1.79 -8.63
C PRO A 188 -10.67 -1.70 -7.30
N LEU A 189 -9.52 -2.35 -7.26
CA LEU A 189 -8.53 -2.24 -6.19
C LEU A 189 -7.50 -1.15 -6.55
N SER A 190 -7.14 -0.32 -5.56
CA SER A 190 -6.01 0.59 -5.72
C SER A 190 -4.69 -0.18 -5.71
N ARG A 191 -3.64 0.40 -6.29
CA ARG A 191 -2.29 -0.19 -6.28
C ARG A 191 -1.81 -0.57 -4.87
N VAL A 192 -2.01 0.30 -3.89
CA VAL A 192 -1.68 0.04 -2.48
C VAL A 192 -2.44 -1.17 -1.94
N ASN A 193 -3.71 -1.32 -2.32
CA ASN A 193 -4.51 -2.44 -1.87
C ASN A 193 -4.13 -3.76 -2.55
N MET A 194 -3.73 -3.74 -3.82
CA MET A 194 -3.19 -4.94 -4.48
C MET A 194 -1.96 -5.47 -3.75
N TYR A 195 -1.00 -4.61 -3.41
CA TYR A 195 0.17 -5.02 -2.60
C TYR A 195 -0.24 -5.58 -1.24
N LYS A 196 -1.22 -4.96 -0.56
CA LYS A 196 -1.75 -5.52 0.69
C LYS A 196 -2.35 -6.91 0.51
N VAL A 197 -2.99 -7.20 -0.63
CA VAL A 197 -3.51 -8.56 -0.91
C VAL A 197 -2.35 -9.54 -1.07
N ILE A 198 -1.29 -9.16 -1.79
CA ILE A 198 -0.07 -9.97 -1.94
C ILE A 198 0.58 -10.22 -0.57
N ASP A 199 0.69 -9.18 0.28
CA ASP A 199 1.21 -9.30 1.64
C ASP A 199 0.39 -10.30 2.48
N VAL A 200 -0.94 -10.29 2.34
CA VAL A 200 -1.82 -11.24 3.05
C VAL A 200 -1.57 -12.67 2.58
N LEU A 201 -1.49 -12.90 1.27
CA LEU A 201 -1.22 -14.23 0.70
C LEU A 201 0.12 -14.77 1.23
N TYR A 202 1.15 -13.92 1.25
CA TYR A 202 2.46 -14.27 1.78
C TYR A 202 2.41 -14.57 3.29
N MET A 203 1.79 -13.70 4.09
CA MET A 203 1.70 -13.84 5.55
C MET A 203 0.98 -15.11 6.00
N LYS A 204 -0.02 -15.57 5.23
CA LYS A 204 -0.79 -16.77 5.59
C LYS A 204 -0.09 -18.08 5.24
N HIS A 205 1.07 -18.01 4.56
CA HIS A 205 1.70 -19.18 3.95
C HIS A 205 0.73 -19.97 3.07
N ASP A 206 -0.30 -19.30 2.53
CA ASP A 206 -1.25 -19.95 1.65
C ASP A 206 -0.54 -20.28 0.34
N THR A 207 -0.82 -21.46 -0.20
CA THR A 207 -0.46 -21.76 -1.59
C THR A 207 -1.18 -20.79 -2.50
N ILE A 208 -0.55 -20.43 -3.62
CA ILE A 208 -1.16 -19.60 -4.67
C ILE A 208 -2.62 -20.04 -4.92
N PRO A 209 -3.57 -19.10 -5.15
CA PRO A 209 -4.94 -19.43 -5.49
C PRO A 209 -5.00 -20.45 -6.63
N LYS A 210 -5.76 -21.54 -6.46
CA LYS A 210 -5.76 -22.65 -7.43
C LYS A 210 -6.30 -22.21 -8.79
N ASN A 211 -7.14 -21.19 -8.79
CA ASN A 211 -7.75 -20.62 -9.98
C ASN A 211 -7.02 -19.36 -10.48
N ILE A 212 -5.75 -19.11 -10.12
CA ILE A 212 -5.04 -17.89 -10.48
C ILE A 212 -5.03 -17.61 -12.00
N ALA A 213 -4.97 -18.65 -12.84
CA ALA A 213 -5.04 -18.51 -14.30
C ALA A 213 -6.41 -17.99 -14.80
N SER A 214 -7.49 -18.15 -14.03
CA SER A 214 -8.80 -17.56 -14.35
C SER A 214 -8.88 -16.08 -13.98
N TRP A 215 -7.99 -15.57 -13.12
CA TRP A 215 -7.99 -14.15 -12.74
C TRP A 215 -7.55 -13.27 -13.90
N LEU A 216 -6.77 -13.82 -14.85
CA LEU A 216 -6.36 -13.14 -16.08
C LEU A 216 -7.53 -12.83 -17.02
N GLU A 217 -8.67 -13.50 -16.83
CA GLU A 217 -9.90 -13.32 -17.61
C GLU A 217 -10.99 -12.59 -16.81
N ALA A 218 -10.65 -12.09 -15.62
CA ALA A 218 -11.60 -11.41 -14.76
C ALA A 218 -12.10 -10.10 -15.41
N LYS A 219 -13.40 -9.81 -15.24
CA LYS A 219 -13.99 -8.54 -15.69
C LYS A 219 -13.37 -7.31 -15.03
N ASN A 220 -12.79 -7.49 -13.84
CA ASN A 220 -12.19 -6.43 -13.08
C ASN A 220 -10.69 -6.32 -13.42
N GLU A 221 -10.31 -5.22 -14.07
CA GLU A 221 -8.92 -4.97 -14.47
C GLU A 221 -7.91 -5.12 -13.33
N SER A 222 -8.28 -4.68 -12.13
CA SER A 222 -7.39 -4.76 -10.97
C SER A 222 -7.17 -6.18 -10.49
N ILE A 223 -8.09 -7.10 -10.77
CA ILE A 223 -7.94 -8.53 -10.48
C ILE A 223 -7.03 -9.20 -11.52
N VAL A 224 -7.14 -8.82 -12.79
CA VAL A 224 -6.20 -9.26 -13.86
C VAL A 224 -4.77 -8.87 -13.49
N ILE A 225 -4.54 -7.58 -13.18
CA ILE A 225 -3.23 -7.05 -12.77
C ILE A 225 -2.74 -7.72 -11.48
N LEU A 226 -3.61 -7.91 -10.49
CA LEU A 226 -3.26 -8.60 -9.25
C LEU A 226 -2.85 -10.07 -9.52
N GLY A 227 -3.54 -10.76 -10.44
CA GLY A 227 -3.23 -12.12 -10.84
C GLY A 227 -1.82 -12.25 -11.42
N LEU A 228 -1.47 -11.36 -12.36
CA LEU A 228 -0.13 -11.26 -12.94
C LEU A 228 0.94 -11.00 -11.86
N LYS A 229 0.71 -10.03 -10.96
CA LYS A 229 1.64 -9.73 -9.86
C LYS A 229 1.84 -10.90 -8.91
N ILE A 230 0.80 -11.66 -8.61
CA ILE A 230 0.91 -12.86 -7.77
C ILE A 230 1.73 -13.94 -8.49
N MET A 231 1.48 -14.17 -9.78
CA MET A 231 2.27 -15.11 -10.59
C MET A 231 3.76 -14.75 -10.56
N VAL A 232 4.10 -13.48 -10.81
CA VAL A 232 5.46 -12.95 -10.69
C VAL A 232 6.03 -13.18 -9.29
N PHE A 233 5.31 -12.75 -8.24
CA PHE A 233 5.81 -12.78 -6.86
C PHE A 233 6.19 -14.19 -6.39
N TYR A 234 5.43 -15.21 -6.82
CA TYR A 234 5.72 -16.62 -6.50
C TYR A 234 6.54 -17.33 -7.59
N ASN A 235 6.96 -16.63 -8.64
CA ASN A 235 7.59 -17.20 -9.83
C ASN A 235 6.80 -18.40 -10.40
N TYR A 236 5.49 -18.24 -10.50
CA TYR A 236 4.56 -19.29 -10.89
C TYR A 236 4.02 -19.03 -12.30
N ILE A 237 4.54 -19.81 -13.25
CA ILE A 237 4.09 -19.76 -14.65
C ILE A 237 2.88 -20.68 -14.79
N ALA A 238 1.69 -20.09 -14.84
CA ALA A 238 0.45 -20.79 -15.18
C ALA A 238 -0.19 -20.16 -16.40
N ALA A 239 -0.45 -21.00 -17.41
CA ALA A 239 -1.09 -20.62 -18.67
C ALA A 239 -0.37 -19.44 -19.38
N PRO A 240 0.89 -19.62 -19.84
CA PRO A 240 1.64 -18.55 -20.53
C PRO A 240 0.88 -17.99 -21.74
N GLU A 241 0.15 -18.83 -22.46
CA GLU A 241 -0.79 -18.47 -23.54
C GLU A 241 -1.77 -17.36 -23.11
N LYS A 242 -2.31 -17.44 -21.88
CA LYS A 242 -3.22 -16.42 -21.35
C LYS A 242 -2.51 -15.12 -21.06
N ILE A 243 -1.29 -15.16 -20.51
CA ILE A 243 -0.47 -13.96 -20.28
C ILE A 243 -0.18 -13.28 -21.62
N MET A 244 0.20 -14.05 -22.65
CA MET A 244 0.47 -13.53 -23.99
C MET A 244 -0.78 -12.92 -24.62
N SER A 245 -1.97 -13.50 -24.43
CA SER A 245 -3.23 -12.92 -24.93
C SER A 245 -3.54 -11.53 -24.37
N LEU A 246 -3.00 -11.17 -23.20
CA LEU A 246 -3.18 -9.85 -22.60
C LEU A 246 -2.37 -8.76 -23.30
N LEU A 247 -1.42 -9.10 -24.18
CA LEU A 247 -0.69 -8.13 -24.99
C LEU A 247 -1.60 -7.35 -25.95
N ASP A 248 -2.75 -7.90 -26.34
CA ASP A 248 -3.74 -7.21 -27.19
C ASP A 248 -4.94 -6.66 -26.39
N HIS A 249 -4.86 -6.62 -25.05
CA HIS A 249 -5.96 -6.15 -24.20
C HIS A 249 -6.27 -4.65 -24.42
N GLU A 250 -7.55 -4.26 -24.39
CA GLU A 250 -7.97 -2.86 -24.65
C GLU A 250 -7.33 -1.85 -23.67
N GLN A 251 -7.18 -2.27 -22.41
CA GLN A 251 -6.65 -1.45 -21.32
C GLN A 251 -5.12 -1.46 -21.29
N ILE A 252 -4.52 -0.27 -21.45
CA ILE A 252 -3.06 -0.08 -21.45
C ILE A 252 -2.37 -0.60 -20.19
N ARG A 253 -3.02 -0.48 -19.02
CA ARG A 253 -2.46 -0.95 -17.74
C ARG A 253 -2.32 -2.47 -17.68
N ILE A 254 -3.22 -3.20 -18.34
CA ILE A 254 -3.15 -4.67 -18.41
C ILE A 254 -2.03 -5.08 -19.37
N ARG A 255 -1.93 -4.41 -20.53
CA ARG A 255 -0.82 -4.65 -21.46
C ARG A 255 0.53 -4.38 -20.82
N GLU A 256 0.67 -3.24 -20.13
CA GLU A 256 1.89 -2.88 -19.38
C GLU A 256 2.27 -3.96 -18.37
N GLU A 257 1.33 -4.42 -17.54
CA GLU A 257 1.59 -5.46 -16.56
C GLU A 257 1.91 -6.82 -17.21
N ALA A 258 1.27 -7.16 -18.32
CA ALA A 258 1.54 -8.39 -19.05
C ALA A 258 2.97 -8.40 -19.65
N ILE A 259 3.39 -7.28 -20.25
CA ILE A 259 4.75 -7.11 -20.77
C ILE A 259 5.77 -7.28 -19.64
N LEU A 260 5.59 -6.58 -18.52
CA LEU A 260 6.43 -6.72 -17.33
C LEU A 260 6.52 -8.19 -16.86
N SER A 261 5.36 -8.85 -16.74
CA SER A 261 5.27 -10.23 -16.26
C SER A 261 5.96 -11.22 -17.21
N ILE A 262 5.88 -10.99 -18.52
CA ILE A 262 6.58 -11.81 -19.53
C ILE A 262 8.09 -11.76 -19.30
N GLY A 263 8.65 -10.57 -19.07
CA GLY A 263 10.07 -10.39 -18.76
C GLY A 263 10.46 -11.04 -17.42
N GLU A 264 9.72 -10.75 -16.35
CA GLU A 264 10.04 -11.23 -15.00
C GLU A 264 9.86 -12.76 -14.83
N LEU A 265 8.95 -13.37 -15.60
CA LEU A 265 8.74 -14.82 -15.62
C LEU A 265 9.55 -15.55 -16.70
N PHE A 266 10.42 -14.86 -17.43
CA PHE A 266 11.27 -15.43 -18.48
C PHE A 266 10.49 -16.21 -19.56
N LEU A 267 9.37 -15.66 -20.05
CA LEU A 267 8.55 -16.33 -21.07
C LEU A 267 9.15 -16.15 -22.47
N ILE A 268 10.17 -16.92 -22.79
CA ILE A 268 10.94 -16.83 -24.06
C ILE A 268 10.03 -16.95 -25.29
N ASP A 269 9.01 -17.81 -25.24
CA ASP A 269 8.06 -18.02 -26.34
C ASP A 269 7.23 -16.76 -26.70
N ALA A 270 7.23 -15.72 -25.85
CA ALA A 270 6.56 -14.45 -26.11
C ALA A 270 7.39 -13.47 -26.96
N GLU A 271 8.63 -13.81 -27.32
CA GLU A 271 9.55 -12.92 -28.05
C GLU A 271 8.94 -12.35 -29.34
N GLU A 272 8.40 -13.20 -30.22
CA GLU A 272 7.80 -12.75 -31.49
C GLU A 272 6.53 -11.91 -31.28
N ALA A 273 5.75 -12.23 -30.24
CA ALA A 273 4.56 -11.48 -29.87
C ALA A 273 4.92 -10.05 -29.41
N LEU A 274 6.00 -9.91 -28.63
CA LEU A 274 6.53 -8.61 -28.22
C LEU A 274 7.06 -7.79 -29.40
N HIS A 275 7.74 -8.41 -30.36
CA HIS A 275 8.16 -7.71 -31.60
C HIS A 275 6.96 -7.15 -32.36
N SER A 276 5.92 -7.99 -32.51
CA SER A 276 4.68 -7.63 -33.21
C SER A 276 3.89 -6.53 -32.49
N GLN A 277 4.01 -6.46 -31.17
CA GLN A 277 3.33 -5.47 -30.35
C GLN A 277 4.01 -4.10 -30.35
N PHE A 278 5.34 -4.07 -30.51
CA PHE A 278 6.14 -2.85 -30.37
C PHE A 278 5.59 -1.66 -31.16
N ASP A 279 5.27 -1.84 -32.45
CA ASP A 279 4.83 -0.73 -33.31
C ASP A 279 3.40 -0.24 -33.00
N LYS A 280 2.58 -1.06 -32.32
CA LYS A 280 1.22 -0.71 -31.91
C LYS A 280 1.18 0.16 -30.64
N GLU A 281 2.25 0.18 -29.85
CA GLU A 281 2.24 0.77 -28.52
C GLU A 281 2.77 2.20 -28.46
N GLU A 282 2.39 2.89 -27.38
CA GLU A 282 2.93 4.19 -27.01
C GLU A 282 4.36 4.08 -26.46
N LYS A 283 5.03 5.24 -26.39
CA LYS A 283 6.44 5.37 -25.97
C LYS A 283 6.78 4.57 -24.69
N LEU A 284 5.95 4.67 -23.65
CA LEU A 284 6.23 4.02 -22.36
C LEU A 284 6.19 2.49 -22.47
N LEU A 285 5.20 1.94 -23.18
CA LEU A 285 5.09 0.48 -23.36
C LEU A 285 6.14 -0.04 -24.35
N LYS A 286 6.55 0.74 -25.36
CA LYS A 286 7.70 0.42 -26.21
C LYS A 286 8.97 0.22 -25.39
N ILE A 287 9.23 1.10 -24.43
CA ILE A 287 10.37 0.98 -23.51
C ILE A 287 10.25 -0.30 -22.67
N GLU A 288 9.05 -0.62 -22.18
CA GLU A 288 8.85 -1.82 -21.36
C GLU A 288 8.97 -3.13 -22.16
N ILE A 289 8.52 -3.13 -23.41
CA ILE A 289 8.75 -4.23 -24.36
C ILE A 289 10.25 -4.45 -24.52
N LEU A 290 11.02 -3.38 -24.73
CA LEU A 290 12.46 -3.48 -24.93
C LEU A 290 13.18 -4.02 -23.70
N LYS A 291 12.83 -3.57 -22.49
CA LYS A 291 13.36 -4.14 -21.25
C LYS A 291 13.04 -5.62 -21.10
N SER A 292 11.82 -6.02 -21.47
CA SER A 292 11.42 -7.43 -21.43
C SER A 292 12.24 -8.26 -22.42
N LEU A 293 12.42 -7.77 -23.66
CA LEU A 293 13.29 -8.39 -24.66
C LEU A 293 14.77 -8.39 -24.22
N ALA A 294 15.22 -7.43 -23.44
CA ALA A 294 16.57 -7.44 -22.88
C ALA A 294 16.82 -8.64 -21.95
N VAL A 295 15.75 -9.20 -21.36
CA VAL A 295 15.79 -10.35 -20.45
C VAL A 295 15.58 -11.67 -21.20
N ILE A 296 14.60 -11.73 -22.12
CA ILE A 296 14.19 -12.98 -22.77
C ILE A 296 14.65 -13.12 -24.22
N GLY A 297 15.16 -12.04 -24.82
CA GLY A 297 15.41 -11.94 -26.24
C GLY A 297 16.61 -12.77 -26.70
N SER A 298 16.54 -13.18 -27.96
CA SER A 298 17.52 -13.98 -28.67
C SER A 298 18.10 -13.20 -29.87
N GLU A 299 18.77 -13.91 -30.78
CA GLU A 299 19.27 -13.35 -32.04
C GLU A 299 18.15 -12.72 -32.90
N THR A 300 16.90 -13.17 -32.74
CA THR A 300 15.75 -12.58 -33.43
C THR A 300 15.47 -11.17 -32.90
N SER A 301 15.52 -10.95 -31.57
CA SER A 301 15.47 -9.62 -30.95
C SER A 301 16.63 -8.72 -31.38
N VAL A 302 17.86 -9.25 -31.50
CA VAL A 302 19.00 -8.49 -32.03
C VAL A 302 18.69 -7.97 -33.43
N SER A 303 18.15 -8.83 -34.30
CA SER A 303 17.77 -8.47 -35.67
C SER A 303 16.64 -7.44 -35.70
N PHE A 304 15.60 -7.63 -34.87
CA PHE A 304 14.50 -6.71 -34.71
C PHE A 304 14.99 -5.31 -34.26
N ILE A 305 15.71 -5.24 -33.14
CA ILE A 305 16.26 -4.00 -32.58
C ILE A 305 17.14 -3.28 -33.60
N THR A 306 18.02 -4.02 -34.28
CA THR A 306 18.91 -3.49 -35.32
C THR A 306 18.12 -2.87 -36.47
N ASN A 307 17.01 -3.48 -36.87
CA ASN A 307 16.15 -2.95 -37.92
C ASN A 307 15.35 -1.72 -37.46
N VAL A 308 14.89 -1.70 -36.21
CA VAL A 308 14.23 -0.53 -35.62
C VAL A 308 15.18 0.66 -35.51
N LEU A 309 16.43 0.46 -35.08
CA LEU A 309 17.44 1.51 -34.97
C LEU A 309 17.77 2.22 -36.29
N LYS A 310 17.56 1.56 -37.43
CA LYS A 310 17.75 2.15 -38.77
C LYS A 310 16.60 3.06 -39.21
N ARG A 311 15.45 3.04 -38.51
CA ARG A 311 14.29 3.85 -38.90
C ARG A 311 14.55 5.32 -38.57
N ASN A 312 14.03 6.21 -39.41
CA ASN A 312 14.12 7.65 -39.19
C ASN A 312 13.13 8.11 -38.09
N HIS A 313 13.45 9.21 -37.41
CA HIS A 313 12.57 9.88 -36.43
C HIS A 313 12.16 9.03 -35.20
N LEU A 314 13.04 8.17 -34.69
CA LEU A 314 12.83 7.55 -33.38
C LEU A 314 12.93 8.58 -32.24
N ASP A 315 12.05 8.42 -31.25
CA ASP A 315 12.19 9.09 -29.97
C ASP A 315 13.52 8.70 -29.28
N LYS A 316 14.21 9.67 -28.70
CA LYS A 316 15.55 9.48 -28.12
C LYS A 316 15.56 8.52 -26.95
N ASP A 317 14.50 8.50 -26.12
CA ASP A 317 14.45 7.59 -24.97
C ASP A 317 14.23 6.15 -25.44
N VAL A 318 13.40 5.96 -26.48
CA VAL A 318 13.23 4.65 -27.13
C VAL A 318 14.54 4.21 -27.79
N LYS A 319 15.24 5.12 -28.48
CA LYS A 319 16.56 4.84 -29.09
C LYS A 319 17.60 4.44 -28.03
N MET A 320 17.59 5.10 -26.88
CA MET A 320 18.46 4.76 -25.75
C MET A 320 18.16 3.36 -25.20
N GLU A 321 16.88 3.03 -25.02
CA GLU A 321 16.49 1.72 -24.50
C GLU A 321 16.74 0.59 -25.50
N LEU A 322 16.59 0.84 -26.81
CA LEU A 322 16.98 -0.11 -27.87
C LEU A 322 18.46 -0.47 -27.74
N LEU A 323 19.32 0.52 -27.52
CA LEU A 323 20.77 0.32 -27.37
C LEU A 323 21.11 -0.45 -26.07
N ARG A 324 20.44 -0.15 -24.96
CA ARG A 324 20.58 -0.90 -23.69
C ARG A 324 20.16 -2.36 -23.82
N SER A 325 19.03 -2.59 -24.50
CA SER A 325 18.50 -3.93 -24.74
C SER A 325 19.44 -4.70 -25.65
N LEU A 326 19.92 -4.09 -26.73
CA LEU A 326 20.92 -4.70 -27.63
C LEU A 326 22.19 -5.10 -26.88
N LYS A 327 22.70 -4.21 -26.00
CA LYS A 327 23.87 -4.47 -25.17
C LYS A 327 23.65 -5.65 -24.21
N SER A 328 22.45 -5.77 -23.65
CA SER A 328 22.11 -6.83 -22.69
C SER A 328 21.98 -8.20 -23.38
N ILE A 329 21.43 -8.23 -24.59
CA ILE A 329 21.23 -9.46 -25.37
C ILE A 329 22.55 -9.92 -26.03
N ASP A 330 23.27 -9.00 -26.68
CA ASP A 330 24.55 -9.27 -27.36
C ASP A 330 25.50 -8.07 -27.26
N ASN A 331 26.33 -8.07 -26.22
CA ASN A 331 27.28 -7.00 -25.97
C ASN A 331 28.36 -6.90 -27.09
N GLN A 332 28.77 -8.02 -27.68
CA GLN A 332 29.78 -8.03 -28.74
C GLN A 332 29.24 -7.39 -30.03
N TYR A 333 28.01 -7.73 -30.41
CA TYR A 333 27.34 -7.11 -31.55
C TYR A 333 27.09 -5.61 -31.30
N TYR A 334 26.66 -5.26 -30.08
CA TYR A 334 26.52 -3.89 -29.66
C TYR A 334 27.82 -3.10 -29.84
N ASP A 335 28.97 -3.60 -29.39
CA ASP A 335 30.24 -2.85 -29.48
C ASP A 335 30.73 -2.67 -30.93
N THR A 336 30.45 -3.63 -31.80
CA THR A 336 30.99 -3.65 -33.18
C THR A 336 30.10 -2.97 -34.23
N ARG A 337 28.80 -2.78 -33.96
CA ARG A 337 27.84 -2.23 -34.93
C ARG A 337 27.61 -0.72 -34.77
N PHE A 338 27.16 -0.03 -35.82
CA PHE A 338 26.78 1.40 -35.80
C PHE A 338 27.92 2.41 -35.50
N ILE A 339 29.19 2.03 -35.68
CA ILE A 339 30.36 2.90 -35.42
C ILE A 339 30.34 4.20 -36.25
N LEU A 340 29.70 4.18 -37.43
CA LEU A 340 29.61 5.35 -38.32
C LEU A 340 28.40 6.26 -38.04
N ASP A 341 27.46 5.85 -37.18
CA ASP A 341 26.33 6.68 -36.77
C ASP A 341 26.76 7.52 -35.56
N LEU A 342 27.07 8.81 -35.82
CA LEU A 342 27.59 9.74 -34.83
C LEU A 342 26.61 10.01 -33.66
N GLU A 343 25.31 9.85 -33.87
CA GLU A 343 24.33 9.98 -32.79
C GLU A 343 24.36 8.73 -31.90
N ILE A 344 24.32 7.55 -32.51
CA ILE A 344 24.39 6.28 -31.78
C ILE A 344 25.72 6.17 -31.03
N ASP A 345 26.85 6.53 -31.64
CA ASP A 345 28.16 6.48 -31.01
C ASP A 345 28.22 7.35 -29.74
N ARG A 346 27.67 8.57 -29.79
CA ARG A 346 27.52 9.45 -28.61
C ARG A 346 26.63 8.83 -27.53
N MET A 347 25.51 8.21 -27.92
CA MET A 347 24.60 7.55 -26.97
C MET A 347 25.29 6.34 -26.31
N LYS A 348 26.06 5.55 -27.06
CA LYS A 348 26.84 4.43 -26.54
C LYS A 348 27.91 4.90 -25.56
N ALA A 349 28.61 5.97 -25.88
CA ALA A 349 29.57 6.58 -24.97
C ALA A 349 28.92 6.96 -23.64
N HIS A 350 27.72 7.54 -23.68
CA HIS A 350 26.94 7.85 -22.47
C HIS A 350 26.54 6.58 -21.69
N LEU A 351 26.05 5.54 -22.37
CA LEU A 351 25.64 4.26 -21.73
C LEU A 351 26.80 3.47 -21.14
N ASN A 352 28.02 3.63 -21.67
CA ASN A 352 29.21 2.91 -21.23
C ASN A 352 29.99 3.65 -20.13
N CYS A 353 29.64 4.91 -19.82
CA CYS A 353 30.22 5.63 -18.70
C CYS A 353 29.74 5.05 -17.36
N ALA A 354 30.66 4.56 -16.53
CA ALA A 354 30.39 3.92 -15.23
C ALA A 354 29.84 4.85 -14.12
N TYR A 355 29.46 6.09 -14.44
CA TYR A 355 28.92 7.07 -13.50
C TYR A 355 27.48 7.43 -13.88
N LEU A 356 26.57 6.48 -13.70
CA LEU A 356 25.13 6.71 -13.53
C LEU A 356 24.55 5.62 -12.62
#